data_AF-A0A5C3KQZ1-F1
#
_entry.id   AF-A0A5C3KQZ1-F1
#
_cell.length_a   1.000
_cell.length_b   1.000
_cell.length_c   1.000
_cell.angle_alpha   90.00
_cell.angle_beta   90.00
_cell.angle_gamma   90.00
#
_symmetry.space_group_name_H-M   'P 1'
#
loop_
_entity.id
_entity.type
_entity.pdbx_description
1 polymer ?
#
loop_
_entity_poly.entity_id
_entity_poly.type
_entity_poly.pdbx_seq_one_letter_code
_entity_poly.pdbx_strand_id
1 'polypeptide(L)'
;MSYSKTANATLNILIRDGRIYSLDAASIHKKFLVKGGAATSYAGTLYYNDSDDLSGNQVGATSTDSNNRAVVTFTKGTTEIAKFVKLTQMTPAAADSPSDPVTPKDNAGAWSDV
;
A
#
# COMPACT_ATOMS: atom_id res chain seq x y z
N MET A 1 3.31 15.35 -7.13
CA MET A 1 3.69 14.25 -8.04
C MET A 1 2.48 13.91 -8.91
N SER A 2 2.67 13.61 -10.19
CA SER A 2 1.61 13.09 -11.06
C SER A 2 1.97 11.66 -11.45
N TYR A 3 0.98 10.77 -11.46
CA TYR A 3 1.12 9.37 -11.82
C TYR A 3 0.54 9.10 -13.20
N SER A 4 1.24 8.33 -14.04
CA SER A 4 0.79 7.99 -15.40
C SER A 4 0.19 6.59 -15.53
N LYS A 5 0.41 5.71 -14.55
CA LYS A 5 -0.05 4.31 -14.57
C LYS A 5 -0.75 3.92 -13.28
N THR A 6 -1.61 2.91 -13.39
CA THR A 6 -2.33 2.32 -12.26
C THR A 6 -2.36 0.80 -12.34
N ALA A 7 -2.35 0.13 -11.19
CA ALA A 7 -2.55 -1.30 -11.05
C ALA A 7 -3.48 -1.60 -9.88
N ASN A 8 -4.22 -2.71 -9.95
CA ASN A 8 -4.94 -3.22 -8.79
C ASN A 8 -3.93 -3.82 -7.80
N ALA A 9 -4.13 -3.55 -6.52
CA ALA A 9 -3.25 -4.06 -5.48
C ALA A 9 -4.01 -4.45 -4.21
N THR A 10 -3.42 -5.37 -3.45
CA THR A 10 -3.91 -5.81 -2.14
C THR A 10 -2.91 -5.43 -1.08
N LEU A 11 -3.31 -4.56 -0.15
CA LEU A 11 -2.53 -4.15 1.01
C LEU A 11 -2.85 -5.05 2.21
N ASN A 12 -1.84 -5.66 2.80
CA ASN A 12 -1.92 -6.43 4.04
C ASN A 12 -1.31 -5.59 5.16
N ILE A 13 -2.16 -5.13 6.08
CA ILE A 13 -1.79 -4.15 7.11
C ILE A 13 -2.53 -4.42 8.42
N LEU A 14 -1.87 -4.12 9.54
CA LEU A 14 -2.53 -3.89 10.83
C LEU A 14 -2.87 -2.40 10.93
N ILE A 15 -4.11 -2.04 10.57
CA ILE A 15 -4.51 -0.65 10.30
C ILE A 15 -4.35 0.29 11.51
N ARG A 16 -4.65 -0.21 12.71
CA ARG A 16 -4.51 0.54 13.99
C ARG A 16 -3.07 0.85 14.36
N ASP A 17 -2.11 0.09 13.85
CA ASP A 17 -0.68 0.27 14.13
C ASP A 17 0.07 0.90 12.95
N GLY A 18 -0.59 1.09 11.81
CA GLY A 18 0.06 1.50 10.56
C GLY A 18 1.06 0.49 10.03
N ARG A 19 1.03 -0.75 10.53
CA ARG A 19 2.07 -1.74 10.24
C ARG A 19 1.75 -2.50 8.97
N ILE A 20 2.47 -2.19 7.90
CA ILE A 20 2.39 -2.91 6.64
C ILE A 20 3.14 -4.24 6.78
N TYR A 21 2.56 -5.31 6.29
CA TYR A 21 3.23 -6.60 6.13
C TYR A 21 3.62 -6.82 4.68
N SER A 22 2.67 -6.59 3.76
CA SER A 22 2.95 -6.63 2.33
C SER A 22 1.94 -5.83 1.51
N LEU A 23 2.33 -5.46 0.30
CA LEU A 23 1.42 -5.01 -0.75
C LEU A 23 1.70 -5.85 -2.00
N ASP A 24 0.66 -6.43 -2.58
CA ASP A 24 0.73 -7.28 -3.76
C ASP A 24 0.00 -6.63 -4.94
N ALA A 25 0.71 -6.38 -6.04
CA ALA A 25 0.19 -5.84 -7.29
C ALA A 25 0.38 -6.88 -8.41
N ALA A 26 -0.34 -8.00 -8.32
CA ALA A 26 -0.19 -9.15 -9.20
C ALA A 26 -0.28 -8.82 -10.71
N SER A 27 -1.09 -7.84 -11.11
CA SER A 27 -1.24 -7.46 -12.53
C SER A 27 0.03 -6.89 -13.17
N ILE A 28 1.01 -6.48 -12.35
CA ILE A 28 2.31 -5.99 -12.79
C ILE A 28 3.47 -6.80 -12.20
N HIS A 29 3.18 -7.97 -11.62
CA HIS A 29 4.18 -8.86 -11.04
C HIS A 29 5.07 -8.21 -9.97
N LYS A 30 4.51 -7.32 -9.14
CA LYS A 30 5.26 -6.63 -8.07
C LYS A 30 4.70 -6.89 -6.69
N LYS A 31 5.60 -7.10 -5.73
CA LYS A 31 5.25 -7.22 -4.32
C LYS A 31 6.19 -6.42 -3.42
N PHE A 32 5.63 -5.61 -2.54
CA PHE A 32 6.34 -4.98 -1.44
C PHE A 32 6.23 -5.86 -0.20
N LEU A 33 7.34 -6.19 0.44
CA LEU A 33 7.38 -7.02 1.65
C LEU A 33 8.13 -6.28 2.76
N VAL A 34 7.49 -6.17 3.93
CA VAL A 34 8.09 -5.62 5.16
C VAL A 34 8.47 -6.74 6.11
N LYS A 35 7.49 -7.58 6.46
CA LYS A 35 7.64 -8.74 7.36
C LYS A 35 6.39 -9.64 7.24
N GLY A 36 6.49 -10.92 7.60
CA GLY A 36 5.31 -11.77 7.82
C GLY A 36 4.57 -11.47 9.12
N GLY A 37 3.25 -11.66 9.14
CA GLY A 37 2.40 -11.53 10.33
C GLY A 37 0.91 -11.63 9.99
N ALA A 38 0.06 -11.59 11.01
CA ALA A 38 -1.39 -11.56 10.85
C ALA A 38 -1.83 -10.13 10.50
N ALA A 39 -2.65 -10.00 9.45
CA ALA A 39 -3.05 -8.72 8.88
C ALA A 39 -4.46 -8.82 8.31
N THR A 40 -5.11 -7.66 8.16
CA THR A 40 -6.30 -7.51 7.33
C THR A 40 -5.88 -7.13 5.93
N SER A 41 -6.51 -7.75 4.93
CA SER A 41 -6.28 -7.46 3.52
C SER A 41 -7.28 -6.43 3.01
N TYR A 42 -6.79 -5.41 2.31
CA TYR A 42 -7.61 -4.37 1.69
C TYR A 42 -7.25 -4.22 0.21
N ALA A 43 -8.26 -4.24 -0.65
CA ALA A 43 -8.10 -3.91 -2.06
C ALA A 43 -7.90 -2.39 -2.25
N GLY A 44 -7.13 -2.02 -3.26
CA GLY A 44 -6.82 -0.64 -3.59
C GLY A 44 -6.23 -0.48 -4.98
N THR A 45 -5.92 0.75 -5.31
CA THR A 45 -5.22 1.12 -6.55
C THR A 45 -3.81 1.56 -6.20
N LEU A 46 -2.82 0.97 -6.85
CA LEU A 46 -1.44 1.41 -6.86
C LEU A 46 -1.23 2.35 -8.05
N TYR A 47 -0.81 3.57 -7.77
CA TYR A 47 -0.43 4.60 -8.73
C TYR A 47 1.10 4.65 -8.81
N TYR A 48 1.64 4.62 -10.03
CA TYR A 48 3.08 4.58 -10.29
C TYR A 48 3.40 5.17 -11.68
N ASN A 49 4.67 5.36 -12.00
CA ASN A 49 5.12 5.84 -13.33
C ASN A 49 5.88 4.76 -14.09
N ASP A 50 6.78 4.07 -13.40
CA ASP A 50 7.54 2.96 -13.93
C ASP A 50 7.50 1.77 -12.97
N SER A 51 7.27 0.56 -13.49
CA SER A 51 7.31 -0.66 -12.68
C SER A 51 8.74 -0.99 -12.26
N ASP A 52 9.74 -0.52 -12.98
CA ASP A 52 11.16 -0.77 -12.65
C ASP A 52 11.59 0.00 -11.39
N ASP A 53 10.93 1.14 -11.11
CA ASP A 53 11.13 1.88 -9.87
C ASP A 53 10.59 1.13 -8.65
N LEU A 54 9.67 0.17 -8.84
CA LEU A 54 9.17 -0.73 -7.80
C LEU A 54 10.17 -1.89 -7.61
N SER A 55 11.38 -1.54 -7.16
CA SER A 55 12.47 -2.48 -6.93
C SER A 55 13.32 -2.10 -5.71
N GLY A 56 13.78 -3.13 -5.00
CA GLY A 56 14.71 -2.99 -3.88
C GLY A 56 14.11 -2.31 -2.64
N ASN A 57 14.99 -1.86 -1.75
CA ASN A 57 14.61 -1.30 -0.46
C ASN A 57 13.90 0.05 -0.61
N GLN A 58 12.73 0.19 0.01
CA GLN A 58 11.92 1.40 0.03
C GLN A 58 11.18 1.55 1.36
N VAL A 59 10.63 2.73 1.61
CA VAL A 59 9.78 3.00 2.77
C VAL A 59 8.34 3.19 2.28
N GLY A 60 7.42 2.38 2.82
CA GLY A 60 5.98 2.59 2.69
C GLY A 60 5.45 3.36 3.90
N ALA A 61 5.15 4.65 3.71
CA ALA A 61 4.59 5.52 4.74
C ALA A 61 3.06 5.48 4.70
N THR A 62 2.42 5.06 5.80
CA THR A 62 0.96 5.04 5.90
C THR A 62 0.41 6.42 6.24
N SER A 63 -0.73 6.77 5.67
CA SER A 63 -1.48 7.99 5.97
C SER A 63 -2.95 7.81 5.61
N THR A 64 -3.79 8.74 6.04
CA THR A 64 -5.21 8.74 5.70
C THR A 64 -5.53 9.94 4.80
N ASP A 65 -6.28 9.72 3.72
CA ASP A 65 -6.71 10.81 2.85
C ASP A 65 -7.99 11.52 3.36
N SER A 66 -8.43 12.57 2.66
CA SER A 66 -9.62 13.34 3.03
C SER A 66 -10.93 12.55 2.97
N ASN A 67 -10.94 11.41 2.28
CA ASN A 67 -12.07 10.49 2.20
C ASN A 67 -11.95 9.35 3.23
N ASN A 68 -11.02 9.49 4.17
CA ASN A 68 -10.78 8.54 5.25
C ASN A 68 -10.38 7.14 4.70
N ARG A 69 -9.60 7.14 3.60
CA ARG A 69 -9.02 5.95 2.99
C ARG A 69 -7.56 5.81 3.41
N ALA A 70 -7.15 4.58 3.70
CA ALA A 70 -5.75 4.27 3.92
C ALA A 70 -4.95 4.51 2.64
N VAL A 71 -3.84 5.22 2.78
CA VAL A 71 -2.89 5.56 1.74
C VAL A 71 -1.52 5.05 2.17
N VAL A 72 -0.76 4.51 1.20
CA VAL A 72 0.66 4.22 1.40
C VAL A 72 1.45 4.98 0.36
N THR A 73 2.36 5.84 0.79
CA THR A 73 3.31 6.52 -0.10
C THR A 73 4.64 5.78 -0.04
N PHE A 74 5.11 5.29 -1.19
CA PHE A 74 6.37 4.59 -1.32
C PHE A 74 7.47 5.57 -1.72
N THR A 75 8.57 5.56 -0.96
CA THR A 75 9.72 6.42 -1.20
C THR A 75 11.00 5.61 -1.33
N LYS A 76 11.88 6.07 -2.22
CA LYS A 76 13.26 5.62 -2.35
C LYS A 76 14.17 6.79 -2.03
N GLY A 77 14.77 6.79 -0.85
CA GLY A 77 15.41 7.98 -0.29
C GLY A 77 14.36 9.08 -0.05
N THR A 78 14.53 10.25 -0.66
CA THR A 78 13.61 11.39 -0.54
C THR A 78 12.58 11.46 -1.67
N THR A 79 12.62 10.54 -2.63
CA THR A 79 11.79 10.58 -3.83
C THR A 79 10.56 9.70 -3.66
N GLU A 80 9.37 10.27 -3.87
CA GLU A 80 8.11 9.52 -3.99
C GLU A 80 8.09 8.76 -5.32
N ILE A 81 7.87 7.44 -5.24
CA ILE A 81 7.92 6.51 -6.37
C ILE A 81 6.53 6.03 -6.75
N ALA A 82 5.72 5.71 -5.75
CA ALA A 82 4.39 5.17 -5.95
C ALA A 82 3.48 5.51 -4.78
N LYS A 83 2.17 5.38 -5.01
CA LYS A 83 1.15 5.60 -4.00
C LYS A 83 0.07 4.55 -4.11
N PHE A 84 -0.23 3.88 -3.01
CA PHE A 84 -1.41 3.04 -2.90
C PHE A 84 -2.54 3.82 -2.25
N VAL A 85 -3.77 3.62 -2.73
CA VAL A 85 -5.00 4.14 -2.13
C VAL A 85 -6.02 3.02 -2.00
N LYS A 86 -6.48 2.77 -0.77
CA LYS A 86 -7.53 1.80 -0.46
C LYS A 86 -8.82 2.12 -1.22
N LEU A 87 -9.51 1.11 -1.75
CA LEU A 87 -10.86 1.26 -2.32
C LEU A 87 -11.90 1.46 -1.20
N THR A 88 -12.90 2.30 -1.47
CA THR A 88 -13.92 2.65 -0.46
C THR A 88 -14.87 1.51 -0.14
N GLN A 89 -15.24 0.63 -1.09
CA GLN A 89 -16.01 -0.61 -0.83
C GLN A 89 -15.88 -1.64 -1.97
N MET A 90 -15.72 -2.91 -1.60
CA MET A 90 -16.48 -4.03 -2.20
C MET A 90 -16.95 -4.94 -1.04
N THR A 91 -18.26 -5.20 -0.98
CA THR A 91 -19.00 -6.01 0.00
C THR A 91 -18.56 -7.49 0.08
N PRO A 92 -18.92 -8.26 1.14
CA PRO A 92 -18.63 -8.06 2.57
C PRO A 92 -17.84 -9.27 3.13
N ALA A 93 -16.64 -9.09 3.68
CA ALA A 93 -15.99 -10.12 4.51
C ALA A 93 -14.82 -9.55 5.34
N ALA A 94 -15.07 -8.53 6.15
CA ALA A 94 -14.32 -8.33 7.39
C ALA A 94 -15.12 -7.36 8.26
N ALA A 95 -15.46 -7.80 9.46
CA ALA A 95 -16.29 -7.11 10.44
C ALA A 95 -15.59 -5.90 11.11
N ASP A 96 -14.57 -5.31 10.48
CA ASP A 96 -14.03 -4.02 10.87
C ASP A 96 -14.55 -2.97 9.90
N SER A 97 -15.53 -2.24 10.42
CA SER A 97 -16.43 -1.29 9.79
C SER A 97 -15.70 -0.02 9.26
N PRO A 98 -16.41 1.00 8.77
CA PRO A 98 -15.98 1.88 7.68
C PRO A 98 -14.72 2.68 8.04
N SER A 99 -13.96 3.04 7.02
CA SER A 99 -13.11 4.24 7.02
C SER A 99 -12.12 4.48 8.17
N ASP A 100 -11.86 3.57 9.12
CA ASP A 100 -10.94 3.87 10.23
C ASP A 100 -9.60 4.40 9.70
N PRO A 101 -9.17 5.59 10.16
CA PRO A 101 -7.93 6.19 9.70
C PRO A 101 -6.80 5.23 10.03
N VAL A 102 -5.91 5.01 9.07
CA VAL A 102 -4.68 4.26 9.33
C VAL A 102 -3.76 5.12 10.20
N THR A 103 -3.19 4.51 11.24
CA THR A 103 -2.16 5.17 12.05
C THR A 103 -0.95 5.47 11.16
N PRO A 104 -0.47 6.73 11.10
CA PRO A 104 0.70 7.07 10.31
C PRO A 104 1.97 6.38 10.82
N LYS A 105 2.70 5.73 9.92
CA LYS A 105 3.91 4.97 10.24
C LYS A 105 4.75 4.68 9.00
N ASP A 106 6.05 4.76 9.17
CA ASP A 106 7.02 4.34 8.16
C ASP A 106 7.31 2.85 8.28
N ASN A 107 7.21 2.15 7.15
CA ASN A 107 7.49 0.72 7.06
C ASN A 107 8.62 0.48 6.06
N ALA A 108 9.80 0.15 6.57
CA ALA A 108 10.93 -0.27 5.75
C ALA A 108 10.66 -1.67 5.18
N GLY A 109 10.73 -1.81 3.85
CA GLY A 109 10.53 -3.07 3.17
C GLY A 109 11.25 -3.10 1.83
N ALA A 110 11.02 -4.13 1.04
CA ALA A 110 11.61 -4.28 -0.28
C ALA A 110 10.56 -4.66 -1.31
N TRP A 111 10.69 -4.10 -2.50
CA TRP A 111 9.96 -4.55 -3.68
C TRP A 111 10.72 -5.66 -4.41
N SER A 112 9.98 -6.68 -4.85
CA SER A 112 10.48 -7.77 -5.70
C SER A 112 9.47 -8.14 -6.79
N ASP A 113 9.97 -8.84 -7.81
CA ASP A 113 9.12 -9.49 -8.81
C ASP A 113 8.45 -10.75 -8.22
N VAL A 114 7.21 -11.04 -8.64
CA VAL A 114 6.41 -12.20 -8.18
C VAL A 114 5.62 -12.89 -9.29
#